data_AF-A0A8T1U2S4-F1
#
_entry.id   AF-A0A8T1U2S4-F1
#
_cell.length_a   1.000
_cell.length_b   1.000
_cell.length_c   1.000
_cell.angle_alpha   90.00
_cell.angle_beta   90.00
_cell.angle_gamma   90.00
#
_symmetry.space_group_name_H-M   'P 1'
#
loop_
_entity.id
_entity.type
_entity.pdbx_description
1 polymer ?
#
loop_
_entity_poly.entity_id
_entity_poly.type
_entity_poly.pdbx_seq_one_letter_code
_entity_poly.pdbx_strand_id
1 'polypeptide(L)'
;MASFLTAFDAQLAKYLEQLEQLKEKNQGKRLFQPSFWLQQTDFDVAREVFVAATGTIGHTVTKFSLVYSKTPSKEEASSICEALGKPCEQLLAATNVALFCGAGPSLATEIINDAIRLIKSVHDLAKAIEKGDLARVPQLTGRVWEYSTSRVSKSNCVASKRSMLQCITMLNSTVDELKEFLAEQEEGESPGAALVEVEQDDEFGFDSSLTKEERTLFQSGLKLLSMCAAIMKRGVLTIKKLTITNDQDAFLKWTAKLDVSYTAAQDAIVDFGAALYPPIGIDELDEAVNELNSSATVILACLKEMPELASTEEDALGVGEAAFAKQLATCRNMADSTDLVAGFSIWAVPGKPSAQELEDVIKTYAERLQTPPFLPHMTVLSGVKALSAEEVTVKLSELADSMHVLDVEIQTLTFKDELYFQCVFGLLKLTSELRQAHGRAKEVYAVERKEEFMPHVSFIYGDLASEARAELAKELQPQLDGRLQKMDKLQLWRTLGPVESWELVAELPLRPNP
;
A
#
# COMPACT_ATOMS: atom_id res chain seq x y z
N MET A 1 19.30 46.08 -1.08
CA MET A 1 18.79 45.12 -0.08
C MET A 1 17.58 44.35 -0.58
N ALA A 2 16.39 44.97 -0.78
CA ALA A 2 15.23 44.25 -1.33
C ALA A 2 15.50 43.58 -2.70
N SER A 3 16.19 44.29 -3.61
CA SER A 3 16.57 43.74 -4.92
C SER A 3 17.58 42.59 -4.87
N PHE A 4 18.41 42.51 -3.83
CA PHE A 4 19.38 41.43 -3.67
C PHE A 4 18.70 40.18 -3.11
N LEU A 5 17.91 40.32 -2.03
CA LEU A 5 17.24 39.18 -1.40
C LEU A 5 16.31 38.46 -2.39
N THR A 6 15.55 39.20 -3.19
CA THR A 6 14.71 38.62 -4.25
C THR A 6 15.55 37.89 -5.32
N ALA A 7 16.71 38.45 -5.70
CA ALA A 7 17.60 37.80 -6.68
C ALA A 7 18.26 36.53 -6.10
N PHE A 8 18.66 36.57 -4.82
CA PHE A 8 19.26 35.44 -4.11
C PHE A 8 18.23 34.33 -3.88
N ASP A 9 16.99 34.67 -3.53
CA ASP A 9 15.86 33.74 -3.45
C ASP A 9 15.66 32.98 -4.77
N ALA A 10 15.57 33.73 -5.88
CA ALA A 10 15.44 33.14 -7.22
C ALA A 10 16.64 32.25 -7.59
N GLN A 11 17.86 32.64 -7.19
CA GLN A 11 19.06 31.84 -7.42
C GLN A 11 19.05 30.52 -6.63
N LEU A 12 18.66 30.56 -5.35
CA LEU A 12 18.53 29.36 -4.51
C LEU A 12 17.42 28.44 -5.03
N ALA A 13 16.29 28.99 -5.49
CA ALA A 13 15.24 28.22 -6.14
C ALA A 13 15.75 27.45 -7.36
N LYS A 14 16.56 28.11 -8.22
CA LYS A 14 17.20 27.45 -9.37
C LYS A 14 18.19 26.36 -8.95
N TYR A 15 18.95 26.57 -7.86
CA TYR A 15 19.86 25.55 -7.34
C TYR A 15 19.11 24.32 -6.82
N LEU A 16 18.00 24.53 -6.11
CA LEU A 16 17.13 23.44 -5.68
C LEU A 16 16.54 22.67 -6.86
N GLU A 17 16.06 23.37 -7.88
CA GLU A 17 15.54 22.73 -9.10
C GLU A 17 16.61 21.82 -9.75
N GLN A 18 17.84 22.28 -9.87
CA GLN A 18 18.94 21.47 -10.41
C GLN A 18 19.24 20.24 -9.56
N LEU A 19 19.26 20.40 -8.23
CA LEU A 19 19.52 19.29 -7.32
C LEU A 19 18.37 18.26 -7.31
N GLU A 20 17.12 18.70 -7.36
CA GLU A 20 15.95 17.81 -7.48
C GLU A 20 15.94 17.07 -8.82
N GLN A 21 16.33 17.73 -9.92
CA GLN A 21 16.51 17.04 -11.21
C GLN A 21 17.61 15.97 -11.16
N LEU A 22 18.71 16.21 -10.42
CA LEU A 22 19.75 15.19 -10.21
C LEU A 22 19.23 14.03 -9.36
N LYS A 23 18.43 14.30 -8.33
CA LYS A 23 17.78 13.30 -7.49
C LYS A 23 16.84 12.42 -8.31
N GLU A 24 15.95 13.01 -9.10
CA GLU A 24 15.02 12.31 -9.96
C GLU A 24 15.74 11.44 -11.00
N LYS A 25 16.80 11.98 -11.63
CA LYS A 25 17.64 11.21 -12.57
C LYS A 25 18.37 10.05 -11.89
N ASN A 26 18.80 10.20 -10.64
CA ASN A 26 19.41 9.10 -9.88
C ASN A 26 18.40 8.01 -9.58
N GLN A 27 17.21 8.38 -9.08
CA GLN A 27 16.15 7.44 -8.69
C GLN A 27 15.53 6.72 -9.91
N GLY A 28 15.14 7.47 -10.95
CA GLY A 28 14.43 6.90 -12.11
C GLY A 28 15.33 6.37 -13.22
N LYS A 29 16.40 7.11 -13.56
CA LYS A 29 17.27 6.79 -14.72
C LYS A 29 18.59 6.13 -14.34
N ARG A 30 18.82 5.89 -13.05
CA ARG A 30 20.06 5.28 -12.51
C ARG A 30 21.32 5.97 -13.04
N LEU A 31 21.28 7.31 -13.09
CA LEU A 31 22.30 8.14 -13.71
C LEU A 31 23.71 7.87 -13.17
N PHE A 32 23.83 7.62 -11.87
CA PHE A 32 25.11 7.45 -11.19
C PHE A 32 25.41 5.96 -11.01
N GLN A 33 26.50 5.52 -11.63
CA GLN A 33 27.01 4.14 -11.55
C GLN A 33 28.38 4.15 -10.88
N PRO A 34 28.65 3.21 -9.96
CA PRO A 34 29.90 3.21 -9.22
C PRO A 34 31.07 2.85 -10.14
N SER A 35 32.14 3.64 -10.10
CA SER A 35 33.43 3.30 -10.73
C SER A 35 34.49 2.85 -9.73
N PHE A 36 34.15 2.83 -8.45
CA PHE A 36 35.03 2.38 -7.36
C PHE A 36 34.20 1.78 -6.23
N TRP A 37 34.81 0.94 -5.38
CA TRP A 37 34.10 0.32 -4.26
C TRP A 37 34.57 0.81 -2.88
N LEU A 38 35.88 0.75 -2.62
CA LEU A 38 36.43 1.02 -1.29
C LEU A 38 37.01 2.42 -1.13
N GLN A 39 37.97 2.81 -1.96
CA GLN A 39 38.55 4.15 -1.96
C GLN A 39 39.00 4.51 -3.38
N GLN A 40 38.95 5.80 -3.69
CA GLN A 40 39.49 6.38 -4.91
C GLN A 40 39.97 7.79 -4.59
N THR A 41 41.21 8.10 -4.98
CA THR A 41 41.85 9.40 -4.70
C THR A 41 41.03 10.59 -5.20
N ASP A 42 40.52 10.54 -6.43
CA ASP A 42 39.75 11.67 -6.99
C ASP A 42 38.45 11.91 -6.23
N PHE A 43 37.77 10.82 -5.84
CA PHE A 43 36.56 10.92 -5.03
C PHE A 43 36.86 11.45 -3.63
N ASP A 44 37.94 11.00 -3.00
CA ASP A 44 38.33 11.48 -1.67
C ASP A 44 38.56 13.01 -1.68
N VAL A 45 39.27 13.52 -2.69
CA VAL A 45 39.47 14.97 -2.88
C VAL A 45 38.13 15.68 -3.15
N ALA A 46 37.30 15.14 -4.06
CA ALA A 46 36.00 15.74 -4.37
C ALA A 46 35.07 15.79 -3.14
N ARG A 47 35.07 14.73 -2.33
CA ARG A 47 34.34 14.64 -1.06
C ARG A 47 34.85 15.65 -0.05
N GLU A 48 36.17 15.82 0.09
CA GLU A 48 36.74 16.84 0.98
C GLU A 48 36.34 18.25 0.57
N VAL A 49 36.34 18.55 -0.74
CA VAL A 49 35.86 19.83 -1.26
C VAL A 49 34.38 20.03 -0.97
N PHE A 50 33.55 19.00 -1.15
CA PHE A 50 32.12 19.03 -0.79
C PHE A 50 31.90 19.30 0.70
N VAL A 51 32.57 18.55 1.57
CA VAL A 51 32.50 18.72 3.03
C VAL A 51 32.98 20.13 3.42
N ALA A 52 34.06 20.64 2.83
CA ALA A 52 34.55 21.99 3.08
C ALA A 52 33.55 23.07 2.63
N ALA A 53 32.86 22.86 1.50
CA ALA A 53 31.83 23.77 1.01
C ALA A 53 30.62 23.83 1.97
N THR A 54 30.15 22.67 2.44
CA THR A 54 29.08 22.61 3.48
C THR A 54 29.52 23.30 4.77
N GLY A 55 30.73 23.02 5.26
CA GLY A 55 31.28 23.64 6.47
C GLY A 55 31.50 25.16 6.34
N THR A 56 31.80 25.66 5.14
CA THR A 56 31.93 27.11 4.89
C THR A 56 30.61 27.84 5.11
N ILE A 57 29.49 27.25 4.67
CA ILE A 57 28.14 27.77 4.96
C ILE A 57 27.88 27.78 6.47
N GLY A 58 28.20 26.68 7.15
CA GLY A 58 28.09 26.55 8.61
C GLY A 58 28.89 27.62 9.37
N HIS A 59 30.17 27.80 9.03
CA HIS A 59 31.03 28.83 9.62
C HIS A 59 30.50 30.24 9.38
N THR A 60 29.95 30.49 8.19
CA THR A 60 29.35 31.77 7.83
C THR A 60 28.18 32.07 8.77
N VAL A 61 27.20 31.17 8.90
CA VAL A 61 26.06 31.40 9.81
C VAL A 61 26.47 31.49 11.27
N THR A 62 27.44 30.69 11.73
CA THR A 62 27.94 30.76 13.11
C THR A 62 28.53 32.12 13.43
N LYS A 63 29.34 32.68 12.53
CA LYS A 63 29.95 34.00 12.72
C LYS A 63 28.87 35.07 12.94
N PHE A 64 27.77 35.00 12.19
CA PHE A 64 26.68 35.96 12.34
C PHE A 64 25.82 35.72 13.58
N SER A 65 25.53 34.45 13.91
CA SER A 65 24.81 34.09 15.14
C SER A 65 25.55 34.52 16.42
N LEU A 66 26.89 34.63 16.39
CA LEU A 66 27.69 35.12 17.52
C LEU A 66 27.70 36.65 17.64
N VAL A 67 27.48 37.38 16.53
CA VAL A 67 27.59 38.84 16.48
C VAL A 67 26.25 39.53 16.72
N TYR A 68 25.14 38.91 16.31
CA TYR A 68 23.82 39.55 16.38
C TYR A 68 23.03 39.22 17.64
N SER A 69 22.18 40.18 18.05
CA SER A 69 21.24 40.02 19.16
C SER A 69 20.17 38.96 18.85
N LYS A 70 19.34 38.57 19.84
CA LYS A 70 18.22 37.63 19.64
C LYS A 70 17.24 38.05 18.53
N THR A 71 17.28 39.30 18.07
CA THR A 71 16.44 39.81 16.99
C THR A 71 17.25 40.78 16.12
N PRO A 72 17.90 40.31 15.03
CA PRO A 72 18.69 41.17 14.17
C PRO A 72 17.80 42.17 13.41
N SER A 73 18.36 43.34 13.06
CA SER A 73 17.73 44.26 12.11
C SER A 73 17.68 43.66 10.69
N LYS A 74 16.89 44.28 9.80
CA LYS A 74 16.74 43.78 8.42
C LYS A 74 18.05 43.88 7.63
N GLU A 75 18.82 44.94 7.87
CA GLU A 75 20.14 45.18 7.28
C GLU A 75 21.14 44.09 7.71
N GLU A 76 21.19 43.81 9.01
CA GLU A 76 22.05 42.77 9.60
C GLU A 76 21.69 41.39 9.07
N ALA A 77 20.39 41.06 9.04
CA ALA A 77 19.92 39.79 8.51
C ALA A 77 20.20 39.64 7.00
N SER A 78 20.01 40.71 6.22
CA SER A 78 20.31 40.71 4.78
C SER A 78 21.80 40.46 4.51
N SER A 79 22.69 40.97 5.35
CA SER A 79 24.15 40.77 5.20
C SER A 79 24.57 39.30 5.34
N ILE A 80 23.81 38.49 6.10
CA ILE A 80 24.02 37.04 6.22
C ILE A 80 23.79 36.39 4.85
N CYS A 81 22.68 36.72 4.19
CA CYS A 81 22.36 36.19 2.86
C CYS A 81 23.38 36.59 1.80
N GLU A 82 23.89 37.83 1.85
CA GLU A 82 24.97 38.29 0.96
C GLU A 82 26.24 37.46 1.13
N ALA A 83 26.63 37.18 2.38
CA ALA A 83 27.79 36.35 2.67
C ALA A 83 27.60 34.87 2.30
N LEU A 84 26.35 34.38 2.26
CA LEU A 84 26.01 33.00 1.90
C LEU A 84 25.93 32.74 0.39
N GLY A 85 25.83 33.79 -0.44
CA GLY A 85 25.69 33.66 -1.89
C GLY A 85 26.76 32.78 -2.53
N LYS A 86 28.04 33.15 -2.36
CA LYS A 86 29.17 32.42 -2.94
C LYS A 86 29.37 31.02 -2.34
N PRO A 87 29.27 30.82 -1.01
CA PRO A 87 29.28 29.48 -0.42
C PRO A 87 28.20 28.54 -0.99
N CYS A 88 26.99 29.03 -1.27
CA CYS A 88 25.93 28.22 -1.88
C CYS A 88 26.26 27.81 -3.32
N GLU A 89 26.82 28.72 -4.11
CA GLU A 89 27.30 28.42 -5.46
C GLU A 89 28.43 27.36 -5.43
N GLN A 90 29.38 27.52 -4.51
CA GLN A 90 30.49 26.58 -4.32
C GLN A 90 30.00 25.19 -3.91
N LEU A 91 28.98 25.11 -3.04
CA LEU A 91 28.35 23.85 -2.65
C LEU A 91 27.76 23.14 -3.87
N LEU A 92 27.05 23.84 -4.74
CA LEU A 92 26.46 23.25 -5.94
C LEU A 92 27.55 22.74 -6.91
N ALA A 93 28.63 23.51 -7.09
CA ALA A 93 29.77 23.07 -7.90
C ALA A 93 30.44 21.82 -7.30
N ALA A 94 30.70 21.83 -6.00
CA ALA A 94 31.31 20.70 -5.28
C ALA A 94 30.41 19.45 -5.31
N THR A 95 29.09 19.63 -5.24
CA THR A 95 28.10 18.55 -5.39
C THR A 95 28.26 17.86 -6.73
N ASN A 96 28.29 18.62 -7.82
CA ASN A 96 28.47 18.07 -9.16
C ASN A 96 29.81 17.33 -9.28
N VAL A 97 30.92 17.92 -8.82
CA VAL A 97 32.24 17.28 -8.88
C VAL A 97 32.23 15.94 -8.11
N ALA A 98 31.72 15.92 -6.88
CA ALA A 98 31.66 14.70 -6.08
C ALA A 98 30.80 13.59 -6.72
N LEU A 99 29.69 13.95 -7.37
CA LEU A 99 28.81 13.00 -8.05
C LEU A 99 29.48 12.36 -9.28
N PHE A 100 30.19 13.15 -10.09
CA PHE A 100 30.83 12.66 -11.32
C PHE A 100 32.20 12.01 -11.09
N CYS A 101 32.70 11.99 -9.85
CA CYS A 101 33.88 11.23 -9.44
C CYS A 101 33.55 9.77 -9.07
N GLY A 102 32.66 9.11 -9.83
CA GLY A 102 32.42 7.68 -9.68
C GLY A 102 31.45 7.26 -8.58
N ALA A 103 30.62 8.18 -8.08
CA ALA A 103 29.61 7.87 -7.08
C ALA A 103 28.56 6.90 -7.66
N GLY A 104 28.21 5.88 -6.88
CA GLY A 104 27.09 4.97 -7.15
C GLY A 104 25.78 5.50 -6.56
N PRO A 105 24.68 4.74 -6.72
CA PRO A 105 23.32 5.21 -6.43
C PRO A 105 23.13 5.74 -4.99
N SER A 106 23.42 4.94 -3.97
CA SER A 106 23.28 5.36 -2.57
C SER A 106 24.21 6.50 -2.16
N LEU A 107 25.45 6.51 -2.65
CA LEU A 107 26.40 7.58 -2.34
C LEU A 107 25.98 8.91 -2.99
N ALA A 108 25.51 8.85 -4.23
CA ALA A 108 24.93 10.00 -4.91
C ALA A 108 23.71 10.54 -4.18
N THR A 109 22.83 9.66 -3.69
CA THR A 109 21.67 10.03 -2.87
C THR A 109 22.08 10.75 -1.59
N GLU A 110 23.12 10.29 -0.87
CA GLU A 110 23.64 10.99 0.31
C GLU A 110 24.12 12.41 -0.02
N ILE A 111 24.94 12.56 -1.07
CA ILE A 111 25.50 13.85 -1.50
C ILE A 111 24.38 14.83 -1.90
N ILE A 112 23.45 14.37 -2.74
CA ILE A 112 22.34 15.20 -3.23
C ILE A 112 21.42 15.61 -2.09
N ASN A 113 21.04 14.68 -1.20
CA ASN A 113 20.15 14.98 -0.08
C ASN A 113 20.78 15.95 0.94
N ASP A 114 22.07 15.81 1.25
CA ASP A 114 22.79 16.76 2.10
C ASP A 114 22.78 18.16 1.47
N ALA A 115 23.06 18.26 0.16
CA ALA A 115 23.05 19.53 -0.56
C ALA A 115 21.65 20.17 -0.60
N ILE A 116 20.60 19.40 -0.90
CA ILE A 116 19.20 19.87 -0.92
C ILE A 116 18.80 20.40 0.45
N ARG A 117 19.02 19.64 1.53
CA ARG A 117 18.64 20.05 2.90
C ARG A 117 19.30 21.37 3.30
N LEU A 118 20.58 21.52 2.97
CA LEU A 118 21.33 22.73 3.31
C LEU A 118 20.87 23.94 2.48
N ILE A 119 20.79 23.82 1.14
CA ILE A 119 20.32 24.91 0.28
C ILE A 119 18.88 25.29 0.60
N LYS A 120 18.00 24.31 0.87
CA LYS A 120 16.61 24.56 1.27
C LYS A 120 16.53 25.34 2.58
N SER A 121 17.40 25.03 3.55
CA SER A 121 17.44 25.77 4.82
C SER A 121 17.94 27.21 4.65
N VAL A 122 18.89 27.44 3.74
CA VAL A 122 19.34 28.80 3.39
C VAL A 122 18.24 29.56 2.64
N HIS A 123 17.48 28.88 1.78
CA HIS A 123 16.34 29.46 1.06
C HIS A 123 15.20 29.86 2.02
N ASP A 124 14.87 29.00 2.99
CA ASP A 124 13.90 29.32 4.04
C ASP A 124 14.34 30.55 4.86
N LEU A 125 15.63 30.65 5.18
CA LEU A 125 16.22 31.82 5.85
C LEU A 125 16.07 33.10 5.00
N ALA A 126 16.44 33.05 3.72
CA ALA A 126 16.33 34.18 2.81
C ALA A 126 14.87 34.66 2.68
N LYS A 127 13.91 33.74 2.53
CA LYS A 127 12.47 34.04 2.47
C LYS A 127 11.93 34.68 3.73
N ALA A 128 12.34 34.18 4.90
CA ALA A 128 11.92 34.76 6.17
C ALA A 128 12.39 36.22 6.30
N ILE A 129 13.65 36.49 5.93
CA ILE A 129 14.23 37.84 5.97
C ILE A 129 13.56 38.77 4.96
N GLU A 130 13.29 38.30 3.74
CA GLU A 130 12.60 39.09 2.71
C GLU A 130 11.20 39.52 3.19
N LYS A 131 10.45 38.59 3.78
CA LYS A 131 9.12 38.84 4.39
C LYS A 131 9.16 39.69 5.66
N GLY A 132 10.34 39.95 6.22
CA GLY A 132 10.52 40.71 7.45
C GLY A 132 10.28 39.92 8.75
N ASP A 133 10.29 38.59 8.68
CA ASP A 133 10.14 37.68 9.83
C ASP A 133 11.49 37.51 10.56
N LEU A 134 11.94 38.59 11.22
CA LEU A 134 13.25 38.66 11.85
C LEU A 134 13.35 37.84 13.16
N ALA A 135 12.21 37.51 13.77
CA ALA A 135 12.15 36.73 15.01
C ALA A 135 12.60 35.27 14.82
N ARG A 136 12.41 34.72 13.62
CA ARG A 136 12.81 33.33 13.30
C ARG A 136 14.23 33.19 12.79
N VAL A 137 14.94 34.31 12.54
CA VAL A 137 16.32 34.27 12.02
C VAL A 137 17.24 33.40 12.88
N PRO A 138 17.26 33.50 14.23
CA PRO A 138 18.10 32.61 15.05
C PRO A 138 17.78 31.12 14.91
N GLN A 139 16.49 30.77 14.77
CA GLN A 139 16.07 29.39 14.57
C GLN A 139 16.52 28.87 13.20
N LEU A 140 16.36 29.69 12.16
CA LEU A 140 16.70 29.32 10.78
C LEU A 140 18.21 29.25 10.57
N THR A 141 19.01 30.14 11.17
CA THR A 141 20.48 30.02 11.15
C THR A 141 20.95 28.79 11.92
N GLY A 142 20.29 28.43 13.03
CA GLY A 142 20.53 27.17 13.75
C GLY A 142 20.28 25.93 12.88
N ARG A 143 19.19 25.92 12.11
CA ARG A 143 18.88 24.84 11.15
C ARG A 143 19.93 24.75 10.03
N VAL A 144 20.35 25.90 9.48
CA VAL A 144 21.43 25.93 8.46
C VAL A 144 22.73 25.36 9.04
N TRP A 145 23.06 25.70 10.29
CA TRP A 145 24.24 25.16 10.96
C TRP A 145 24.15 23.64 11.15
N GLU A 146 23.00 23.13 11.60
CA GLU A 146 22.78 21.69 11.79
C GLU A 146 23.03 20.91 10.50
N TYR A 147 22.47 21.36 9.37
CA TYR A 147 22.66 20.72 8.06
C TYR A 147 24.00 21.02 7.40
N SER A 148 24.81 21.94 7.93
CA SER A 148 26.16 22.20 7.43
C SER A 148 27.17 21.10 7.79
N THR A 149 26.82 20.22 8.73
CA THR A 149 27.66 19.08 9.11
C THR A 149 27.38 17.90 8.19
N SER A 150 28.07 17.84 7.04
CA SER A 150 27.89 16.73 6.10
C SER A 150 28.33 15.37 6.67
N ARG A 151 27.54 14.33 6.41
CA ARG A 151 27.79 12.94 6.85
C ARG A 151 27.98 11.97 5.68
N VAL A 152 28.37 12.50 4.52
CA VAL A 152 28.61 11.72 3.30
C VAL A 152 29.67 10.64 3.54
N SER A 153 29.32 9.43 3.16
CA SER A 153 30.15 8.24 3.24
C SER A 153 31.45 8.38 2.48
N LYS A 154 32.49 7.69 2.92
CA LYS A 154 33.81 7.73 2.27
C LYS A 154 33.86 6.92 0.97
N SER A 155 32.88 6.05 0.73
CA SER A 155 32.88 5.19 -0.45
C SER A 155 31.53 4.58 -0.77
N ASN A 156 31.42 4.03 -1.98
CA ASN A 156 30.24 3.31 -2.45
C ASN A 156 29.93 2.09 -1.57
N CYS A 157 30.94 1.37 -1.09
CA CYS A 157 30.77 0.26 -0.16
C CYS A 157 30.10 0.70 1.15
N VAL A 158 30.57 1.80 1.73
CA VAL A 158 30.01 2.31 3.00
C VAL A 158 28.60 2.84 2.80
N ALA A 159 28.36 3.60 1.72
CA ALA A 159 27.03 4.15 1.42
C ALA A 159 26.00 3.05 1.15
N SER A 160 26.34 2.07 0.29
CA SER A 160 25.44 0.95 -0.04
C SER A 160 25.15 0.11 1.20
N LYS A 161 26.17 -0.22 2.00
CA LYS A 161 25.98 -0.96 3.27
C LYS A 161 25.06 -0.20 4.23
N ARG A 162 25.23 1.11 4.37
CA ARG A 162 24.38 1.95 5.23
C ARG A 162 22.93 1.95 4.75
N SER A 163 22.72 2.20 3.46
CA SER A 163 21.39 2.21 2.85
C SER A 163 20.66 0.87 3.03
N MET A 164 21.33 -0.24 2.71
CA MET A 164 20.74 -1.56 2.86
C MET A 164 20.48 -1.93 4.32
N LEU A 165 21.37 -1.55 5.25
CA LEU A 165 21.15 -1.75 6.68
C LEU A 165 19.96 -0.94 7.20
N GLN A 166 19.79 0.31 6.75
CA GLN A 166 18.62 1.12 7.09
C GLN A 166 17.33 0.47 6.64
N CYS A 167 17.29 -0.05 5.40
CA CYS A 167 16.14 -0.79 4.90
C CYS A 167 15.83 -2.04 5.76
N ILE A 168 16.86 -2.80 6.16
CA ILE A 168 16.69 -3.96 7.04
C ILE A 168 16.21 -3.55 8.44
N THR A 169 16.74 -2.46 8.98
CA THR A 169 16.31 -1.95 10.29
C THR A 169 14.84 -1.58 10.25
N MET A 170 14.40 -0.82 9.23
CA MET A 170 12.99 -0.49 9.05
C MET A 170 12.12 -1.73 8.92
N LEU A 171 12.51 -2.69 8.08
CA LEU A 171 11.78 -3.96 7.94
C LEU A 171 11.69 -4.76 9.25
N ASN A 172 12.77 -4.85 10.03
CA ASN A 172 12.70 -5.54 11.33
C ASN A 172 11.81 -4.78 12.31
N SER A 173 11.86 -3.44 12.31
CA SER A 173 10.96 -2.62 13.14
C SER A 173 9.50 -2.88 12.80
N THR A 174 9.12 -2.88 11.51
CA THR A 174 7.77 -3.23 11.08
C THR A 174 7.38 -4.66 11.49
N VAL A 175 8.29 -5.63 11.32
CA VAL A 175 8.03 -7.02 11.75
C VAL A 175 7.86 -7.14 13.26
N ASP A 176 8.66 -6.42 14.06
CA ASP A 176 8.59 -6.49 15.51
C ASP A 176 7.36 -5.77 16.04
N GLU A 177 6.98 -4.64 15.45
CA GLU A 177 5.71 -3.93 15.72
C GLU A 177 4.49 -4.83 15.47
N LEU A 178 4.45 -5.53 14.33
CA LEU A 178 3.37 -6.48 14.02
C LEU A 178 3.33 -7.69 14.97
N LYS A 179 4.49 -8.14 15.49
CA LYS A 179 4.52 -9.20 16.50
C LYS A 179 4.01 -8.71 17.85
N GLU A 180 4.38 -7.50 18.25
CA GLU A 180 3.90 -6.88 19.49
C GLU A 180 2.38 -6.73 19.43
N PHE A 181 1.85 -6.19 18.31
CA PHE A 181 0.41 -6.12 18.07
C PHE A 181 -0.28 -7.48 18.18
N LEU A 182 0.26 -8.52 17.54
CA LEU A 182 -0.33 -9.87 17.62
C LEU A 182 -0.35 -10.42 19.05
N ALA A 183 0.67 -10.13 19.86
CA ALA A 183 0.77 -10.57 21.25
C ALA A 183 -0.26 -9.86 22.15
N GLU A 184 -0.44 -8.55 21.98
CA GLU A 184 -1.47 -7.77 22.71
C GLU A 184 -2.89 -8.33 22.45
N GLN A 185 -3.15 -8.74 21.20
CA GLN A 185 -4.41 -9.38 20.80
C GLN A 185 -4.61 -10.77 21.42
N GLU A 186 -3.57 -11.45 21.88
CA GLU A 186 -3.67 -12.75 22.58
C GLU A 186 -3.91 -12.56 24.09
N GLU A 187 -3.39 -11.48 24.70
CA GLU A 187 -3.57 -11.18 26.12
C GLU A 187 -5.00 -10.69 26.46
N GLY A 188 -5.61 -9.92 25.54
CA GLY A 188 -7.00 -9.45 25.64
C GLY A 188 -8.07 -10.56 25.55
N GLU A 189 -7.74 -11.73 25.00
CA GLU A 189 -8.63 -12.90 24.95
C GLU A 189 -8.63 -13.73 26.26
N SER A 190 -7.81 -13.39 27.26
CA SER A 190 -7.76 -14.12 28.53
C SER A 190 -8.92 -13.72 29.47
N PRO A 191 -9.60 -14.67 30.17
CA PRO A 191 -10.75 -14.36 31.04
C PRO A 191 -10.41 -13.55 32.32
N GLY A 192 -9.18 -13.05 32.46
CA GLY A 192 -8.67 -12.44 33.69
C GLY A 192 -8.25 -10.97 33.57
N ALA A 193 -8.24 -10.39 32.38
CA ALA A 193 -7.70 -9.05 32.13
C ALA A 193 -8.76 -7.93 32.00
N ALA A 194 -10.00 -8.16 32.46
CA ALA A 194 -11.02 -7.12 32.54
C ALA A 194 -10.78 -6.15 33.72
N LEU A 195 -9.57 -5.58 33.81
CA LEU A 195 -9.26 -4.52 34.76
C LEU A 195 -8.56 -3.35 34.05
N VAL A 196 -9.43 -2.39 33.69
CA VAL A 196 -9.15 -0.96 33.49
C VAL A 196 -8.30 -0.66 32.25
N GLU A 197 -8.89 -0.81 31.07
CA GLU A 197 -8.61 0.14 30.00
C GLU A 197 -9.61 1.29 30.12
N VAL A 198 -9.07 2.48 30.34
CA VAL A 198 -9.82 3.72 30.15
C VAL A 198 -9.98 3.83 28.64
N GLU A 199 -11.09 3.30 28.10
CA GLU A 199 -11.53 3.62 26.75
C GLU A 199 -11.58 5.15 26.66
N GLN A 200 -10.61 5.74 25.97
CA GLN A 200 -10.83 7.06 25.40
C GLN A 200 -11.91 6.84 24.37
N ASP A 201 -13.08 7.46 24.58
CA ASP A 201 -14.17 7.54 23.62
C ASP A 201 -13.63 8.17 22.33
N ASP A 202 -13.02 7.36 21.47
CA ASP A 202 -12.83 7.70 20.08
C ASP A 202 -14.21 7.58 19.43
N GLU A 203 -14.81 8.75 19.17
CA GLU A 203 -16.11 8.94 18.51
C GLU A 203 -16.19 8.31 17.10
N PHE A 204 -15.11 7.69 16.64
CA PHE A 204 -14.99 6.82 15.47
C PHE A 204 -14.61 5.40 15.92
N GLY A 205 -15.61 4.54 16.11
CA GLY A 205 -15.42 3.15 16.53
C GLY A 205 -14.76 2.28 15.45
N PHE A 206 -13.44 2.38 15.31
CA PHE A 206 -12.64 1.41 14.57
C PHE A 206 -12.26 0.29 15.54
N ASP A 207 -12.91 -0.86 15.42
CA ASP A 207 -12.55 -2.06 16.17
C ASP A 207 -11.16 -2.52 15.69
N SER A 208 -10.14 -2.33 16.53
CA SER A 208 -8.77 -2.74 16.25
C SER A 208 -8.51 -4.22 16.56
N SER A 209 -9.55 -4.99 16.89
CA SER A 209 -9.43 -6.42 17.16
C SER A 209 -9.38 -7.26 15.88
N LEU A 210 -8.57 -8.32 15.90
CA LEU A 210 -8.50 -9.28 14.81
C LEU A 210 -9.61 -10.33 14.94
N THR A 211 -10.41 -10.53 13.89
CA THR A 211 -11.24 -11.74 13.77
C THR A 211 -10.36 -13.01 13.68
N LYS A 212 -10.94 -14.20 13.84
CA LYS A 212 -10.17 -15.47 13.73
C LYS A 212 -9.57 -15.67 12.34
N GLU A 213 -10.33 -15.26 11.33
CA GLU A 213 -9.96 -15.32 9.93
C GLU A 213 -8.86 -14.31 9.63
N GLU A 214 -9.02 -13.05 10.05
CA GLU A 214 -7.98 -12.01 9.93
C GLU A 214 -6.72 -12.37 10.72
N ARG A 215 -6.83 -12.98 11.91
CA ARG A 215 -5.66 -13.44 12.68
C ARG A 215 -4.85 -14.47 11.91
N THR A 216 -5.52 -15.37 11.19
CA THR A 216 -4.84 -16.39 10.37
C THR A 216 -4.13 -15.72 9.17
N LEU A 217 -4.81 -14.78 8.51
CA LEU A 217 -4.25 -14.00 7.41
C LEU A 217 -3.05 -13.15 7.87
N PHE A 218 -3.19 -12.47 9.00
CA PHE A 218 -2.17 -11.68 9.68
C PHE A 218 -0.92 -12.49 9.95
N GLN A 219 -1.06 -13.65 10.60
CA GLN A 219 0.07 -14.53 10.91
C GLN A 219 0.78 -15.01 9.63
N SER A 220 0.02 -15.28 8.56
CA SER A 220 0.56 -15.66 7.27
C SER A 220 1.33 -14.52 6.60
N GLY A 221 0.78 -13.30 6.64
CA GLY A 221 1.41 -12.08 6.14
C GLY A 221 2.68 -11.72 6.90
N LEU A 222 2.64 -11.73 8.23
CA LEU A 222 3.80 -11.51 9.11
C LEU A 222 4.93 -12.51 8.82
N LYS A 223 4.58 -13.78 8.56
CA LYS A 223 5.55 -14.79 8.15
C LYS A 223 6.16 -14.47 6.79
N LEU A 224 5.36 -14.05 5.81
CA LEU A 224 5.85 -13.64 4.49
C LEU A 224 6.85 -12.46 4.59
N LEU A 225 6.50 -11.44 5.38
CA LEU A 225 7.36 -10.28 5.64
C LEU A 225 8.68 -10.69 6.34
N SER A 226 8.60 -11.61 7.31
CA SER A 226 9.77 -12.19 7.98
C SER A 226 10.69 -12.95 7.01
N MET A 227 10.13 -13.65 6.02
CA MET A 227 10.90 -14.31 4.97
C MET A 227 11.59 -13.29 4.06
N CYS A 228 10.91 -12.19 3.72
CA CYS A 228 11.53 -11.07 2.99
C CYS A 228 12.72 -10.50 3.79
N ALA A 229 12.57 -10.33 5.11
CA ALA A 229 13.67 -9.90 5.98
C ALA A 229 14.87 -10.85 5.94
N ALA A 230 14.64 -12.17 5.85
CA ALA A 230 15.71 -13.15 5.72
C ALA A 230 16.45 -13.04 4.37
N ILE A 231 15.73 -12.84 3.27
CA ILE A 231 16.30 -12.60 1.93
C ILE A 231 17.17 -11.34 1.95
N MET A 232 16.63 -10.23 2.48
CA MET A 232 17.36 -8.97 2.54
C MET A 232 18.57 -9.04 3.48
N LYS A 233 18.49 -9.78 4.60
CA LYS A 233 19.65 -10.05 5.46
C LYS A 233 20.74 -10.81 4.71
N ARG A 234 20.38 -11.75 3.83
CA ARG A 234 21.35 -12.49 3.02
C ARG A 234 22.17 -11.56 2.13
N GLY A 235 21.54 -10.65 1.40
CA GLY A 235 22.28 -9.73 0.50
C GLY A 235 23.25 -8.79 1.22
N VAL A 236 22.89 -8.28 2.40
CA VAL A 236 23.83 -7.48 3.23
C VAL A 236 25.00 -8.33 3.72
N LEU A 237 24.75 -9.57 4.14
CA LEU A 237 25.82 -10.48 4.55
C LEU A 237 26.75 -10.82 3.38
N THR A 238 26.22 -10.98 2.17
CA THR A 238 27.01 -11.17 0.95
C THR A 238 27.93 -9.97 0.72
N ILE A 239 27.39 -8.75 0.68
CA ILE A 239 28.20 -7.53 0.52
C ILE A 239 29.22 -7.35 1.66
N LYS A 240 28.90 -7.78 2.88
CA LYS A 240 29.85 -7.71 4.00
C LYS A 240 31.07 -8.62 3.81
N LYS A 241 30.89 -9.77 3.16
CA LYS A 241 31.95 -10.75 2.90
C LYS A 241 32.76 -10.42 1.63
N LEU A 242 32.18 -9.69 0.68
CA LEU A 242 32.85 -9.33 -0.56
C LEU A 242 33.90 -8.23 -0.36
N THR A 243 35.06 -8.44 -0.96
CA THR A 243 36.11 -7.43 -1.14
C THR A 243 36.29 -7.23 -2.64
N ILE A 244 35.72 -6.13 -3.16
CA ILE A 244 35.71 -5.81 -4.59
C ILE A 244 36.79 -4.77 -4.88
N THR A 245 37.61 -5.01 -5.90
CA THR A 245 38.60 -4.07 -6.42
C THR A 245 37.99 -3.19 -7.52
N ASN A 246 38.57 -2.01 -7.78
CA ASN A 246 37.98 -1.03 -8.70
C ASN A 246 37.99 -1.49 -10.18
N ASP A 247 38.79 -2.49 -10.54
CA ASP A 247 38.85 -3.08 -11.88
C ASP A 247 37.73 -4.11 -12.15
N GLN A 248 36.99 -4.53 -11.12
CA GLN A 248 35.92 -5.51 -11.23
C GLN A 248 34.57 -4.87 -11.62
N ASP A 249 34.49 -4.32 -12.83
CA ASP A 249 33.30 -3.61 -13.36
C ASP A 249 32.00 -4.42 -13.24
N ALA A 250 32.05 -5.74 -13.46
CA ALA A 250 30.89 -6.62 -13.29
C ALA A 250 30.35 -6.62 -11.85
N PHE A 251 31.24 -6.68 -10.85
CA PHE A 251 30.86 -6.61 -9.44
C PHE A 251 30.34 -5.22 -9.06
N LEU A 252 30.93 -4.14 -9.59
CA LEU A 252 30.46 -2.76 -9.34
C LEU A 252 29.05 -2.53 -9.88
N LYS A 253 28.76 -2.98 -11.10
CA LYS A 253 27.41 -2.90 -11.69
C LYS A 253 26.40 -3.75 -10.92
N TRP A 254 26.82 -4.94 -10.51
CA TRP A 254 26.00 -5.83 -9.69
C TRP A 254 25.67 -5.22 -8.32
N THR A 255 26.64 -4.65 -7.61
CA THR A 255 26.36 -3.99 -6.32
C THR A 255 25.43 -2.80 -6.47
N ALA A 256 25.54 -2.03 -7.55
CA ALA A 256 24.62 -0.94 -7.85
C ALA A 256 23.18 -1.43 -8.09
N LYS A 257 23.01 -2.54 -8.83
CA LYS A 257 21.70 -3.18 -9.04
C LYS A 257 21.10 -3.64 -7.71
N LEU A 258 21.91 -4.28 -6.87
CA LEU A 258 21.48 -4.76 -5.56
C LEU A 258 21.10 -3.60 -4.62
N ASP A 259 21.92 -2.56 -4.54
CA ASP A 259 21.66 -1.34 -3.75
C ASP A 259 20.33 -0.67 -4.11
N VAL A 260 20.08 -0.48 -5.41
CA VAL A 260 18.83 0.10 -5.91
C VAL A 260 17.63 -0.78 -5.58
N SER A 261 17.76 -2.10 -5.67
CA SER A 261 16.66 -3.02 -5.35
C SER A 261 16.23 -2.96 -3.88
N TYR A 262 17.15 -2.66 -2.95
CA TYR A 262 16.80 -2.47 -1.54
C TYR A 262 16.06 -1.16 -1.32
N THR A 263 16.47 -0.09 -2.01
CA THR A 263 15.78 1.20 -1.91
C THR A 263 14.38 1.11 -2.48
N ALA A 264 14.20 0.43 -3.61
CA ALA A 264 12.89 0.24 -4.25
C ALA A 264 11.93 -0.64 -3.43
N ALA A 265 12.45 -1.49 -2.53
CA ALA A 265 11.63 -2.34 -1.68
C ALA A 265 11.05 -1.60 -0.46
N GLN A 266 11.49 -0.36 -0.17
CA GLN A 266 11.12 0.33 1.07
C GLN A 266 9.63 0.62 1.16
N ASP A 267 9.03 1.17 0.10
CA ASP A 267 7.62 1.53 0.07
C ASP A 267 6.75 0.27 0.19
N ALA A 268 7.05 -0.77 -0.60
CA ALA A 268 6.36 -2.05 -0.52
C ALA A 268 6.41 -2.72 0.87
N ILE A 269 7.46 -2.49 1.67
CA ILE A 269 7.54 -3.00 3.05
C ILE A 269 6.60 -2.22 3.97
N VAL A 270 6.56 -0.90 3.83
CA VAL A 270 5.70 -0.02 4.63
C VAL A 270 4.24 -0.28 4.30
N ASP A 271 3.90 -0.32 3.01
CA ASP A 271 2.54 -0.53 2.52
C ASP A 271 2.02 -1.92 2.92
N PHE A 272 2.86 -2.96 2.83
CA PHE A 272 2.52 -4.29 3.33
C PHE A 272 2.34 -4.33 4.84
N GLY A 273 3.17 -3.63 5.61
CA GLY A 273 3.00 -3.51 7.05
C GLY A 273 1.66 -2.86 7.42
N ALA A 274 1.31 -1.77 6.72
CA ALA A 274 0.05 -1.06 6.91
C ALA A 274 -1.17 -1.91 6.54
N ALA A 275 -1.11 -2.64 5.42
CA ALA A 275 -2.21 -3.49 4.95
C ALA A 275 -2.56 -4.67 5.88
N LEU A 276 -1.71 -4.98 6.87
CA LEU A 276 -2.01 -6.03 7.85
C LEU A 276 -2.78 -5.52 9.07
N TYR A 277 -2.97 -4.20 9.25
CA TYR A 277 -3.75 -3.68 10.37
C TYR A 277 -5.26 -3.83 10.14
N PRO A 278 -6.07 -4.11 11.20
CA PRO A 278 -7.51 -4.27 11.07
C PRO A 278 -8.26 -2.97 10.75
N PRO A 279 -9.41 -3.06 10.04
CA PRO A 279 -9.90 -4.24 9.34
C PRO A 279 -9.02 -4.51 8.11
N ILE A 280 -8.68 -5.78 7.88
CA ILE A 280 -7.75 -6.14 6.80
C ILE A 280 -8.50 -6.06 5.46
N GLY A 281 -8.21 -5.02 4.69
CA GLY A 281 -8.68 -4.86 3.32
C GLY A 281 -8.00 -5.87 2.38
N ILE A 282 -8.79 -6.73 1.72
CA ILE A 282 -8.28 -7.83 0.90
C ILE A 282 -7.62 -7.32 -0.38
N ASP A 283 -8.21 -6.30 -1.00
CA ASP A 283 -7.68 -5.70 -2.23
C ASP A 283 -6.37 -4.96 -1.93
N GLU A 284 -6.34 -4.16 -0.85
CA GLU A 284 -5.14 -3.47 -0.38
C GLU A 284 -4.03 -4.47 0.00
N LEU A 285 -4.40 -5.58 0.66
CA LEU A 285 -3.45 -6.63 1.00
C LEU A 285 -2.93 -7.36 -0.24
N ASP A 286 -3.76 -7.68 -1.23
CA ASP A 286 -3.28 -8.34 -2.45
C ASP A 286 -2.34 -7.42 -3.26
N GLU A 287 -2.67 -6.13 -3.38
CA GLU A 287 -1.78 -5.13 -3.97
C GLU A 287 -0.43 -5.09 -3.24
N ALA A 288 -0.45 -4.99 -1.91
CA ALA A 288 0.77 -4.97 -1.12
C ALA A 288 1.57 -6.29 -1.20
N VAL A 289 0.89 -7.44 -1.24
CA VAL A 289 1.50 -8.77 -1.48
C VAL A 289 2.19 -8.81 -2.84
N ASN A 290 1.57 -8.25 -3.87
CA ASN A 290 2.11 -8.20 -5.23
C ASN A 290 3.38 -7.33 -5.30
N GLU A 291 3.37 -6.16 -4.67
CA GLU A 291 4.52 -5.27 -4.62
C GLU A 291 5.69 -5.85 -3.80
N LEU A 292 5.40 -6.46 -2.65
CA LEU A 292 6.40 -7.13 -1.83
C LEU A 292 7.02 -8.31 -2.59
N ASN A 293 6.20 -9.11 -3.28
CA ASN A 293 6.68 -10.22 -4.11
C ASN A 293 7.55 -9.74 -5.26
N SER A 294 7.15 -8.68 -5.96
CA SER A 294 7.94 -8.06 -7.03
C SER A 294 9.32 -7.65 -6.51
N SER A 295 9.36 -6.94 -5.38
CA SER A 295 10.59 -6.49 -4.73
C SER A 295 11.49 -7.66 -4.30
N ALA A 296 10.94 -8.66 -3.61
CA ALA A 296 11.67 -9.85 -3.18
C ALA A 296 12.23 -10.64 -4.37
N THR A 297 11.45 -10.79 -5.44
CA THR A 297 11.86 -11.48 -6.68
C THR A 297 13.02 -10.75 -7.35
N VAL A 298 12.97 -9.42 -7.46
CA VAL A 298 14.06 -8.62 -8.04
C VAL A 298 15.35 -8.77 -7.23
N ILE A 299 15.26 -8.75 -5.90
CA ILE A 299 16.41 -8.93 -5.01
C ILE A 299 16.99 -10.35 -5.16
N LEU A 300 16.15 -11.39 -5.15
CA LEU A 300 16.59 -12.78 -5.32
C LEU A 300 17.26 -13.01 -6.67
N ALA A 301 16.67 -12.51 -7.76
CA ALA A 301 17.25 -12.58 -9.09
C ALA A 301 18.62 -11.87 -9.13
N CYS A 302 18.71 -10.68 -8.52
CA CYS A 302 19.99 -9.97 -8.41
C CYS A 302 21.03 -10.78 -7.64
N LEU A 303 20.66 -11.45 -6.54
CA LEU A 303 21.60 -12.29 -5.77
C LEU A 303 22.09 -13.51 -6.58
N LYS A 304 21.22 -14.10 -7.41
CA LYS A 304 21.58 -15.22 -8.30
C LYS A 304 22.50 -14.80 -9.45
N GLU A 305 22.39 -13.55 -9.91
CA GLU A 305 23.26 -12.98 -10.94
C GLU A 305 24.63 -12.52 -10.40
N MET A 306 24.95 -12.79 -9.13
CA MET A 306 26.24 -12.40 -8.56
C MET A 306 27.39 -13.01 -9.35
N PRO A 307 28.39 -12.20 -9.77
CA PRO A 307 29.57 -12.74 -10.42
C PRO A 307 30.30 -13.73 -9.49
N GLU A 308 30.75 -14.85 -10.04
CA GLU A 308 31.47 -15.89 -9.30
C GLU A 308 30.66 -16.53 -8.15
N LEU A 309 29.32 -16.57 -8.27
CA LEU A 309 28.46 -17.26 -7.30
C LEU A 309 28.81 -18.75 -7.20
N ALA A 310 29.05 -19.21 -5.97
CA ALA A 310 29.30 -20.62 -5.71
C ALA A 310 28.00 -21.43 -5.87
N SER A 311 28.09 -22.64 -6.44
CA SER A 311 26.93 -23.51 -6.65
C SER A 311 26.16 -23.80 -5.37
N THR A 312 26.86 -23.95 -4.23
CA THR A 312 26.21 -24.15 -2.93
C THR A 312 25.40 -22.96 -2.45
N GLU A 313 25.78 -21.74 -2.85
CA GLU A 313 25.03 -20.53 -2.55
C GLU A 313 23.85 -20.35 -3.50
N GLU A 314 24.01 -20.71 -4.77
CA GLU A 314 22.94 -20.75 -5.76
C GLU A 314 21.83 -21.73 -5.34
N ASP A 315 22.20 -22.94 -4.93
CA ASP A 315 21.26 -23.95 -4.41
C ASP A 315 20.48 -23.43 -3.19
N ALA A 316 21.19 -22.78 -2.25
CA ALA A 316 20.57 -22.21 -1.05
C ALA A 316 19.57 -21.08 -1.39
N LEU A 317 19.89 -20.24 -2.38
CA LEU A 317 18.97 -19.21 -2.89
C LEU A 317 17.75 -19.84 -3.55
N GLY A 318 17.92 -20.93 -4.31
CA GLY A 318 16.81 -21.68 -4.91
C GLY A 318 15.85 -22.28 -3.87
N VAL A 319 16.38 -22.86 -2.79
CA VAL A 319 15.56 -23.35 -1.67
C VAL A 319 14.78 -22.22 -1.00
N GLY A 320 15.43 -21.07 -0.78
CA GLY A 320 14.79 -19.88 -0.20
C GLY A 320 13.66 -19.32 -1.06
N GLU A 321 13.89 -19.22 -2.37
CA GLU A 321 12.89 -18.77 -3.34
C GLU A 321 11.68 -19.71 -3.40
N ALA A 322 11.90 -21.02 -3.45
CA ALA A 322 10.81 -22.00 -3.44
C ALA A 322 9.98 -21.93 -2.14
N ALA A 323 10.64 -21.75 -1.00
CA ALA A 323 9.96 -21.56 0.28
C ALA A 323 9.12 -20.26 0.28
N PHE A 324 9.68 -19.17 -0.24
CA PHE A 324 8.98 -17.88 -0.34
C PHE A 324 7.75 -17.98 -1.25
N ALA A 325 7.89 -18.57 -2.44
CA ALA A 325 6.78 -18.79 -3.37
C ALA A 325 5.66 -19.63 -2.76
N LYS A 326 6.00 -20.65 -1.96
CA LYS A 326 5.01 -21.46 -1.23
C LYS A 326 4.25 -20.64 -0.19
N GLN A 327 4.95 -19.79 0.57
CA GLN A 327 4.31 -18.91 1.55
C GLN A 327 3.45 -17.85 0.87
N LEU A 328 3.90 -17.28 -0.25
CA LEU A 328 3.12 -16.34 -1.06
C LEU A 328 1.78 -16.95 -1.51
N ALA A 329 1.82 -18.16 -2.05
CA ALA A 329 0.61 -18.88 -2.43
C ALA A 329 -0.32 -19.13 -1.23
N THR A 330 0.26 -19.35 -0.05
CA THR A 330 -0.51 -19.53 1.19
C THR A 330 -1.22 -18.23 1.58
N CYS A 331 -0.52 -17.08 1.55
CA CYS A 331 -1.12 -15.78 1.84
C CYS A 331 -2.25 -15.44 0.86
N ARG A 332 -2.03 -15.63 -0.45
CA ARG A 332 -3.05 -15.36 -1.48
C ARG A 332 -4.29 -16.23 -1.33
N ASN A 333 -4.10 -17.54 -1.14
CA ASN A 333 -5.23 -18.45 -0.91
C ASN A 333 -6.03 -18.08 0.36
N MET A 334 -5.36 -17.48 1.36
CA MET A 334 -6.02 -17.00 2.58
C MET A 334 -6.74 -15.66 2.36
N ALA A 335 -6.15 -14.74 1.60
CA ALA A 335 -6.77 -13.48 1.19
C ALA A 335 -8.03 -13.73 0.33
N ASP A 336 -7.94 -14.64 -0.64
CA ASP A 336 -9.08 -15.14 -1.42
C ASP A 336 -10.16 -15.81 -0.54
N SER A 337 -9.77 -16.30 0.63
CA SER A 337 -10.69 -16.94 1.58
C SER A 337 -11.42 -15.96 2.50
N THR A 338 -10.99 -14.68 2.56
CA THR A 338 -11.42 -13.73 3.60
C THR A 338 -12.45 -12.66 3.20
N ASP A 339 -12.73 -12.39 1.92
CA ASP A 339 -14.02 -11.91 1.33
C ASP A 339 -13.70 -11.29 -0.05
N LEU A 340 -14.31 -11.64 -1.19
CA LEU A 340 -15.73 -11.72 -1.52
C LEU A 340 -15.97 -12.84 -2.54
N VAL A 341 -17.00 -13.64 -2.31
CA VAL A 341 -17.54 -14.62 -3.28
C VAL A 341 -16.59 -15.81 -3.55
N ALA A 342 -16.13 -16.49 -2.51
CA ALA A 342 -15.58 -17.83 -2.63
C ALA A 342 -16.41 -18.85 -1.84
N GLY A 343 -17.26 -19.59 -2.54
CA GLY A 343 -18.12 -20.62 -1.96
C GLY A 343 -19.37 -20.87 -2.79
N PHE A 344 -20.39 -21.45 -2.16
CA PHE A 344 -21.71 -21.56 -2.76
C PHE A 344 -22.65 -20.46 -2.26
N SER A 345 -23.50 -19.99 -3.17
CA SER A 345 -24.57 -19.03 -2.90
C SER A 345 -25.91 -19.65 -3.26
N ILE A 346 -26.90 -19.44 -2.40
CA ILE A 346 -28.28 -19.90 -2.56
C ILE A 346 -29.12 -18.70 -2.97
N TRP A 347 -29.71 -18.79 -4.14
CA TRP A 347 -30.49 -17.74 -4.76
C TRP A 347 -31.95 -18.16 -4.89
N ALA A 348 -32.87 -17.28 -4.52
CA ALA A 348 -34.25 -17.40 -4.92
C ALA A 348 -34.44 -16.65 -6.25
N VAL A 349 -35.06 -17.31 -7.23
CA VAL A 349 -35.20 -16.76 -8.58
C VAL A 349 -36.66 -16.64 -8.99
N PRO A 350 -37.00 -15.62 -9.80
CA PRO A 350 -38.37 -15.38 -10.22
C PRO A 350 -38.85 -16.44 -11.23
N GLY A 351 -40.16 -16.70 -11.21
CA GLY A 351 -40.83 -17.52 -12.22
C GLY A 351 -40.99 -16.78 -13.56
N LYS A 352 -41.23 -17.54 -14.65
CA LYS A 352 -41.62 -16.95 -15.95
C LYS A 352 -43.08 -16.48 -15.90
N PRO A 353 -43.45 -15.33 -16.52
CA PRO A 353 -42.66 -14.50 -17.43
C PRO A 353 -41.76 -13.44 -16.77
N SER A 354 -41.94 -13.19 -15.47
CA SER A 354 -41.29 -12.07 -14.76
C SER A 354 -39.77 -12.13 -14.79
N ALA A 355 -39.19 -13.34 -14.73
CA ALA A 355 -37.75 -13.55 -14.90
C ALA A 355 -37.20 -12.94 -16.19
N GLN A 356 -37.90 -13.13 -17.32
CA GLN A 356 -37.46 -12.61 -18.61
C GLN A 356 -37.49 -11.08 -18.62
N GLU A 357 -38.54 -10.49 -18.05
CA GLU A 357 -38.69 -9.03 -18.02
C GLU A 357 -37.60 -8.36 -17.18
N LEU A 358 -37.13 -9.00 -16.10
CA LEU A 358 -36.02 -8.49 -15.28
C LEU A 358 -34.65 -8.74 -15.96
N GLU A 359 -34.48 -9.90 -16.60
CA GLU A 359 -33.28 -10.23 -17.37
C GLU A 359 -33.07 -9.25 -18.53
N ASP A 360 -34.14 -8.89 -19.25
CA ASP A 360 -34.08 -7.91 -20.35
C ASP A 360 -33.63 -6.52 -19.85
N VAL A 361 -34.05 -6.12 -18.64
CA VAL A 361 -33.57 -4.90 -17.99
C VAL A 361 -32.07 -5.02 -17.69
N ILE A 362 -31.64 -6.06 -16.97
CA ILE A 362 -30.23 -6.26 -16.60
C ILE A 362 -29.35 -6.24 -17.85
N LYS A 363 -29.74 -6.97 -18.89
CA LYS A 363 -29.00 -7.05 -20.15
C LYS A 363 -28.90 -5.70 -20.87
N THR A 364 -29.99 -4.93 -20.91
CA THR A 364 -30.00 -3.60 -21.53
C THR A 364 -29.00 -2.67 -20.86
N TYR A 365 -28.94 -2.66 -19.51
CA TYR A 365 -28.00 -1.81 -18.79
C TYR A 365 -26.56 -2.36 -18.83
N ALA A 366 -26.38 -3.67 -18.79
CA ALA A 366 -25.08 -4.31 -18.95
C ALA A 366 -24.43 -3.95 -20.30
N GLU A 367 -25.18 -4.01 -21.39
CA GLU A 367 -24.71 -3.61 -22.73
C GLU A 367 -24.41 -2.10 -22.80
N ARG A 368 -25.29 -1.26 -22.24
CA ARG A 368 -25.11 0.20 -22.24
C ARG A 368 -23.89 0.65 -21.44
N LEU A 369 -23.62 0.02 -20.30
CA LEU A 369 -22.59 0.43 -19.36
C LEU A 369 -21.29 -0.38 -19.50
N GLN A 370 -21.27 -1.40 -20.38
CA GLN A 370 -20.16 -2.34 -20.56
C GLN A 370 -19.81 -3.07 -19.25
N THR A 371 -20.84 -3.46 -18.50
CA THR A 371 -20.72 -4.22 -17.24
C THR A 371 -21.13 -5.68 -17.46
N PRO A 372 -20.73 -6.64 -16.60
CA PRO A 372 -21.09 -8.03 -16.80
C PRO A 372 -22.61 -8.26 -16.69
N PRO A 373 -23.22 -9.02 -17.62
CA PRO A 373 -24.61 -9.46 -17.49
C PRO A 373 -24.74 -10.59 -16.48
N PHE A 374 -25.89 -10.69 -15.82
CA PHE A 374 -26.21 -11.77 -14.88
C PHE A 374 -27.71 -12.04 -14.86
N LEU A 375 -28.12 -13.16 -14.25
CA LEU A 375 -29.53 -13.54 -14.13
C LEU A 375 -30.17 -12.87 -12.91
N PRO A 376 -31.45 -12.45 -12.98
CA PRO A 376 -32.14 -11.83 -11.86
C PRO A 376 -32.31 -12.81 -10.69
N HIS A 377 -31.81 -12.44 -9.51
CA HIS A 377 -31.89 -13.27 -8.31
C HIS A 377 -31.99 -12.43 -7.03
N MET A 378 -32.52 -13.04 -5.98
CA MET A 378 -32.38 -12.58 -4.60
C MET A 378 -31.51 -13.58 -3.84
N THR A 379 -30.40 -13.12 -3.28
CA THR A 379 -29.54 -13.97 -2.45
C THR A 379 -30.24 -14.29 -1.13
N VAL A 380 -30.56 -15.57 -0.90
CA VAL A 380 -31.12 -16.06 0.37
C VAL A 380 -30.00 -16.31 1.37
N LEU A 381 -28.89 -16.89 0.92
CA LEU A 381 -27.70 -17.13 1.74
C LEU A 381 -26.47 -17.16 0.84
N SER A 382 -25.39 -16.50 1.25
CA SER A 382 -24.09 -16.53 0.59
C SER A 382 -23.01 -17.04 1.54
N GLY A 383 -21.85 -17.41 0.98
CA GLY A 383 -20.68 -17.79 1.78
C GLY A 383 -20.77 -19.19 2.38
N VAL A 384 -21.50 -20.11 1.75
CA VAL A 384 -21.46 -21.53 2.13
C VAL A 384 -20.11 -22.11 1.72
N LYS A 385 -19.22 -22.28 2.71
CA LYS A 385 -17.85 -22.79 2.55
C LYS A 385 -17.73 -24.21 3.13
N ALA A 386 -16.64 -24.90 2.81
CA ALA A 386 -16.23 -26.18 3.41
C ALA A 386 -17.19 -27.39 3.23
N LEU A 387 -18.07 -27.36 2.23
CA LEU A 387 -18.93 -28.48 1.84
C LEU A 387 -18.64 -28.89 0.38
N SER A 388 -18.73 -30.18 0.09
CA SER A 388 -18.68 -30.71 -1.28
C SER A 388 -19.94 -30.35 -2.07
N ALA A 389 -19.85 -30.35 -3.42
CA ALA A 389 -21.00 -30.02 -4.26
C ALA A 389 -22.20 -30.95 -4.00
N GLU A 390 -21.95 -32.22 -3.70
CA GLU A 390 -22.95 -33.21 -3.34
C GLU A 390 -23.66 -32.85 -2.02
N GLU A 391 -22.91 -32.51 -0.97
CA GLU A 391 -23.47 -32.13 0.34
C GLU A 391 -24.33 -30.87 0.24
N VAL A 392 -23.86 -29.85 -0.49
CA VAL A 392 -24.58 -28.59 -0.66
C VAL A 392 -25.86 -28.78 -1.46
N THR A 393 -25.85 -29.71 -2.43
CA THR A 393 -27.04 -30.06 -3.24
C THR A 393 -28.07 -30.83 -2.41
N VAL A 394 -27.66 -31.76 -1.55
CA VAL A 394 -28.58 -32.47 -0.64
C VAL A 394 -29.27 -31.48 0.31
N LYS A 395 -28.49 -30.55 0.87
CA LYS A 395 -29.01 -29.47 1.72
C LYS A 395 -29.96 -28.52 0.98
N LEU A 396 -29.74 -28.28 -0.32
CA LEU A 396 -30.65 -27.47 -1.13
C LEU A 396 -32.04 -28.13 -1.20
N SER A 397 -32.10 -29.46 -1.32
CA SER A 397 -33.35 -30.21 -1.30
C SER A 397 -34.08 -30.07 0.03
N GLU A 398 -33.37 -30.21 1.15
CA GLU A 398 -33.95 -30.00 2.49
C GLU A 398 -34.52 -28.58 2.64
N LEU A 399 -33.79 -27.58 2.14
CA LEU A 399 -34.23 -26.19 2.19
C LEU A 399 -35.49 -25.97 1.34
N ALA A 400 -35.48 -26.43 0.09
CA ALA A 400 -36.62 -26.30 -0.83
C ALA A 400 -37.88 -26.99 -0.29
N ASP A 401 -37.75 -28.17 0.31
CA ASP A 401 -38.85 -28.91 0.94
C ASP A 401 -39.40 -28.23 2.20
N SER A 402 -38.64 -27.32 2.82
CA SER A 402 -39.06 -26.59 4.02
C SER A 402 -39.72 -25.25 3.71
N MET A 403 -39.63 -24.76 2.48
CA MET A 403 -40.08 -23.43 2.06
C MET A 403 -41.27 -23.48 1.11
N HIS A 404 -41.95 -22.34 0.96
CA HIS A 404 -42.95 -22.12 -0.08
C HIS A 404 -42.51 -20.97 -0.99
N VAL A 405 -43.20 -20.78 -2.12
CA VAL A 405 -42.99 -19.66 -3.05
C VAL A 405 -42.97 -18.33 -2.28
N LEU A 406 -41.95 -17.51 -2.54
CA LEU A 406 -41.76 -16.24 -1.86
C LEU A 406 -42.36 -15.11 -2.72
N ASP A 407 -43.35 -14.42 -2.18
CA ASP A 407 -43.86 -13.17 -2.75
C ASP A 407 -42.98 -12.02 -2.24
N VAL A 408 -42.33 -11.31 -3.15
CA VAL A 408 -41.45 -10.17 -2.82
C VAL A 408 -41.90 -8.89 -3.51
N GLU A 409 -41.72 -7.77 -2.84
CA GLU A 409 -42.07 -6.43 -3.32
C GLU A 409 -40.79 -5.59 -3.41
N ILE A 410 -40.48 -5.05 -4.59
CA ILE A 410 -39.40 -4.07 -4.75
C ILE A 410 -39.88 -2.76 -4.15
N GLN A 411 -39.42 -2.44 -2.94
CA GLN A 411 -39.86 -1.27 -2.20
C GLN A 411 -39.34 0.03 -2.83
N THR A 412 -38.07 0.03 -3.19
CA THR A 412 -37.40 1.17 -3.81
C THR A 412 -36.15 0.71 -4.52
N LEU A 413 -35.80 1.38 -5.60
CA LEU A 413 -34.44 1.29 -6.15
C LEU A 413 -33.49 2.21 -5.39
N THR A 414 -32.30 1.69 -5.11
CA THR A 414 -31.25 2.37 -4.36
C THR A 414 -29.87 1.87 -4.81
N PHE A 415 -28.83 2.41 -4.19
CA PHE A 415 -27.43 2.08 -4.41
C PHE A 415 -26.64 2.18 -3.11
N LYS A 416 -25.46 1.58 -3.09
CA LYS A 416 -24.44 1.82 -2.06
C LYS A 416 -23.24 2.48 -2.71
N ASP A 417 -22.64 3.44 -2.02
CA ASP A 417 -21.36 4.01 -2.43
C ASP A 417 -20.27 2.94 -2.33
N GLU A 418 -19.34 2.94 -3.28
CA GLU A 418 -18.09 2.15 -3.24
C GLU A 418 -18.24 0.61 -3.27
N LEU A 419 -19.46 0.05 -3.29
CA LEU A 419 -19.68 -1.40 -3.41
C LEU A 419 -20.01 -1.84 -4.84
N TYR A 420 -19.19 -2.72 -5.42
CA TYR A 420 -19.33 -3.24 -6.80
C TYR A 420 -20.66 -4.00 -7.03
N PHE A 421 -20.98 -4.97 -6.16
CA PHE A 421 -22.18 -5.82 -6.28
C PHE A 421 -23.47 -5.13 -5.79
N GLN A 422 -23.36 -3.94 -5.19
CA GLN A 422 -24.49 -3.14 -4.71
C GLN A 422 -24.52 -1.78 -5.43
N CYS A 423 -24.14 -1.80 -6.72
CA CYS A 423 -24.07 -0.62 -7.57
C CYS A 423 -25.45 -0.02 -7.85
N VAL A 424 -26.41 -0.77 -8.40
CA VAL A 424 -27.84 -0.38 -8.43
C VAL A 424 -28.70 -1.62 -8.20
N PHE A 425 -29.57 -1.56 -7.20
CA PHE A 425 -30.42 -2.67 -6.79
C PHE A 425 -31.79 -2.22 -6.30
N GLY A 426 -32.78 -3.10 -6.46
CA GLY A 426 -34.09 -2.97 -5.84
C GLY A 426 -34.05 -3.54 -4.43
N LEU A 427 -34.21 -2.68 -3.42
CA LEU A 427 -34.37 -3.10 -2.04
C LEU A 427 -35.75 -3.75 -1.89
N LEU A 428 -35.79 -4.98 -1.39
CA LEU A 428 -37.04 -5.69 -1.18
C LEU A 428 -37.60 -5.37 0.20
N LYS A 429 -38.92 -5.32 0.29
CA LYS A 429 -39.61 -5.22 1.57
C LYS A 429 -39.35 -6.48 2.39
N LEU A 430 -38.67 -6.32 3.53
CA LEU A 430 -38.37 -7.44 4.43
C LEU A 430 -39.64 -7.93 5.14
N THR A 431 -40.19 -9.05 4.67
CA THR A 431 -41.34 -9.71 5.30
C THR A 431 -40.93 -10.78 6.31
N SER A 432 -41.89 -11.29 7.09
CA SER A 432 -41.67 -12.43 7.99
C SER A 432 -41.19 -13.67 7.24
N GLU A 433 -41.72 -13.90 6.05
CA GLU A 433 -41.43 -15.06 5.20
C GLU A 433 -39.99 -15.00 4.70
N LEU A 434 -39.52 -13.82 4.28
CA LEU A 434 -38.13 -13.61 3.86
C LEU A 434 -37.15 -13.78 5.02
N ARG A 435 -37.48 -13.27 6.20
CA ARG A 435 -36.66 -13.48 7.40
C ARG A 435 -36.59 -14.95 7.79
N GLN A 436 -37.71 -15.68 7.71
CA GLN A 436 -37.75 -17.12 7.96
C GLN A 436 -36.98 -17.92 6.91
N ALA A 437 -37.09 -17.57 5.63
CA ALA A 437 -36.33 -18.18 4.55
C ALA A 437 -34.81 -18.06 4.78
N HIS A 438 -34.34 -16.86 5.07
CA HIS A 438 -32.94 -16.61 5.39
C HIS A 438 -32.51 -17.37 6.67
N GLY A 439 -33.31 -17.30 7.74
CA GLY A 439 -33.05 -18.03 8.98
C GLY A 439 -32.95 -19.54 8.79
N ARG A 440 -33.89 -20.12 8.02
CA ARG A 440 -33.90 -21.54 7.70
C ARG A 440 -32.69 -21.95 6.84
N ALA A 441 -32.31 -21.12 5.88
CA ALA A 441 -31.10 -21.36 5.09
C ALA A 441 -29.85 -21.37 6.00
N LYS A 442 -29.73 -20.43 6.94
CA LYS A 442 -28.62 -20.43 7.92
C LYS A 442 -28.59 -21.70 8.75
N GLU A 443 -29.75 -22.17 9.22
CA GLU A 443 -29.85 -23.42 9.99
C GLU A 443 -29.42 -24.65 9.17
N VAL A 444 -29.96 -24.82 7.96
CA VAL A 444 -29.67 -25.96 7.08
C VAL A 444 -28.19 -26.01 6.71
N TYR A 445 -27.61 -24.86 6.37
CA TYR A 445 -26.22 -24.76 5.97
C TYR A 445 -25.24 -24.56 7.14
N ALA A 446 -25.73 -24.41 8.37
CA ALA A 446 -24.95 -24.12 9.58
C ALA A 446 -24.02 -22.90 9.40
N VAL A 447 -24.55 -21.82 8.80
CA VAL A 447 -23.82 -20.58 8.56
C VAL A 447 -24.23 -19.53 9.58
N GLU A 448 -23.27 -19.02 10.35
CA GLU A 448 -23.47 -17.88 11.23
C GLU A 448 -23.11 -16.58 10.51
N ARG A 449 -24.03 -15.60 10.54
CA ARG A 449 -23.78 -14.22 10.09
C ARG A 449 -24.29 -13.25 11.15
N LYS A 450 -23.46 -12.26 11.48
CA LYS A 450 -23.77 -11.16 12.40
C LYS A 450 -24.56 -10.03 11.72
N GLU A 451 -24.44 -9.90 10.40
CA GLU A 451 -25.12 -8.86 9.61
C GLU A 451 -26.63 -9.07 9.54
N GLU A 452 -27.38 -7.96 9.52
CA GLU A 452 -28.82 -8.00 9.33
C GLU A 452 -29.17 -8.36 7.87
N PHE A 453 -30.19 -9.21 7.69
CA PHE A 453 -30.61 -9.64 6.36
C PHE A 453 -31.27 -8.50 5.58
N MET A 454 -30.61 -8.06 4.52
CA MET A 454 -31.09 -7.04 3.58
C MET A 454 -31.47 -7.68 2.23
N PRO A 455 -32.72 -8.13 2.03
CA PRO A 455 -33.13 -8.75 0.78
C PRO A 455 -33.15 -7.72 -0.35
N HIS A 456 -32.51 -8.04 -1.47
CA HIS A 456 -32.44 -7.17 -2.65
C HIS A 456 -32.35 -7.99 -3.94
N VAL A 457 -32.69 -7.34 -5.06
CA VAL A 457 -32.43 -7.83 -6.43
C VAL A 457 -31.56 -6.80 -7.13
N SER A 458 -30.36 -7.21 -7.55
CA SER A 458 -29.44 -6.33 -8.25
C SER A 458 -29.81 -6.17 -9.72
N PHE A 459 -29.58 -4.97 -10.27
CA PHE A 459 -29.82 -4.65 -11.68
C PHE A 459 -28.54 -4.30 -12.43
N ILE A 460 -27.55 -3.74 -11.71
CA ILE A 460 -26.27 -3.32 -12.26
C ILE A 460 -25.17 -3.68 -11.26
N TYR A 461 -24.08 -4.27 -11.77
CA TYR A 461 -22.81 -4.44 -11.07
C TYR A 461 -21.75 -3.58 -11.74
N GLY A 462 -20.87 -2.94 -10.97
CA GLY A 462 -19.79 -2.13 -11.55
C GLY A 462 -19.34 -0.96 -10.68
N ASP A 463 -18.14 -0.49 -10.96
CA ASP A 463 -17.52 0.66 -10.28
C ASP A 463 -17.91 1.96 -10.97
N LEU A 464 -19.13 2.41 -10.68
CA LEU A 464 -19.65 3.68 -11.16
C LEU A 464 -19.49 4.77 -10.10
N ALA A 465 -19.32 6.02 -10.53
CA ALA A 465 -19.36 7.17 -9.62
C ALA A 465 -20.74 7.30 -8.95
N SER A 466 -20.78 7.82 -7.72
CA SER A 466 -22.02 7.92 -6.92
C SER A 466 -23.13 8.69 -7.65
N GLU A 467 -22.78 9.77 -8.36
CA GLU A 467 -23.73 10.55 -9.15
C GLU A 467 -24.36 9.72 -10.27
N ALA A 468 -23.57 8.90 -10.96
CA ALA A 468 -24.06 8.02 -12.01
C ALA A 468 -24.97 6.92 -11.46
N ARG A 469 -24.63 6.33 -10.29
CA ARG A 469 -25.50 5.36 -9.60
C ARG A 469 -26.85 5.98 -9.24
N ALA A 470 -26.84 7.21 -8.72
CA ALA A 470 -28.05 7.94 -8.36
C ALA A 470 -28.94 8.26 -9.57
N GLU A 471 -28.36 8.64 -10.70
CA GLU A 471 -29.09 8.87 -11.95
C GLU A 471 -29.71 7.58 -12.50
N LEU A 472 -28.95 6.48 -12.52
CA LEU A 472 -29.43 5.17 -12.98
C LEU A 472 -30.55 4.63 -12.10
N ALA A 473 -30.43 4.77 -10.77
CA ALA A 473 -31.50 4.39 -9.85
C ALA A 473 -32.79 5.16 -10.15
N LYS A 474 -32.73 6.49 -10.32
CA LYS A 474 -33.88 7.33 -10.69
C LYS A 474 -34.47 6.96 -12.05
N GLU A 475 -33.63 6.59 -13.00
CA GLU A 475 -34.07 6.17 -14.34
C GLU A 475 -34.90 4.87 -14.29
N LEU A 476 -34.47 3.92 -13.47
CA LEU A 476 -35.10 2.61 -13.34
C LEU A 476 -36.33 2.60 -12.40
N GLN A 477 -36.43 3.55 -11.46
CA GLN A 477 -37.52 3.63 -10.47
C GLN A 477 -38.93 3.49 -11.07
N PRO A 478 -39.33 4.24 -12.13
CA PRO A 478 -40.70 4.17 -12.66
C PRO A 478 -41.09 2.81 -13.22
N GLN A 479 -40.11 1.98 -13.61
CA GLN A 479 -40.35 0.65 -14.17
C GLN A 479 -40.44 -0.45 -13.11
N LEU A 480 -39.81 -0.24 -11.94
CA LEU A 480 -39.52 -1.32 -10.99
C LEU A 480 -40.04 -1.09 -9.57
N ASP A 481 -40.24 0.16 -9.13
CA ASP A 481 -40.76 0.45 -7.79
C ASP A 481 -42.19 -0.10 -7.62
N GLY A 482 -42.44 -0.71 -6.46
CA GLY A 482 -43.73 -1.33 -6.11
C GLY A 482 -44.04 -2.63 -6.86
N ARG A 483 -43.10 -3.13 -7.67
CA ARG A 483 -43.33 -4.34 -8.47
C ARG A 483 -43.30 -5.59 -7.58
N LEU A 484 -44.33 -6.41 -7.72
CA LEU A 484 -44.44 -7.70 -7.05
C LEU A 484 -43.81 -8.80 -7.90
N GLN A 485 -43.07 -9.70 -7.26
CA GLN A 485 -42.33 -10.79 -7.86
C GLN A 485 -42.60 -12.09 -7.11
N LYS A 486 -42.76 -13.18 -7.86
CA LYS A 486 -42.90 -14.53 -7.30
C LYS A 486 -41.61 -15.29 -7.51
N MET A 487 -40.89 -15.56 -6.43
CA MET A 487 -39.71 -16.42 -6.45
C MET A 487 -40.16 -17.86 -6.23
N ASP A 488 -40.15 -18.66 -7.28
CA ASP A 488 -40.72 -20.02 -7.30
C ASP A 488 -39.68 -21.13 -7.36
N LYS A 489 -38.39 -20.77 -7.38
CA LYS A 489 -37.28 -21.72 -7.38
C LYS A 489 -36.13 -21.24 -6.51
N LEU A 490 -35.35 -22.20 -6.02
CA LEU A 490 -34.03 -22.01 -5.46
C LEU A 490 -32.97 -22.52 -6.43
N GLN A 491 -31.91 -21.73 -6.60
CA GLN A 491 -30.72 -22.11 -7.34
C GLN A 491 -29.52 -22.10 -6.42
N LEU A 492 -28.66 -23.09 -6.62
CA LEU A 492 -27.36 -23.19 -5.99
C LEU A 492 -26.29 -22.83 -6.99
N TRP A 493 -25.51 -21.80 -6.67
CA TRP A 493 -24.45 -21.30 -7.53
C TRP A 493 -23.09 -21.46 -6.85
N ARG A 494 -22.12 -21.93 -7.61
CA ARG A 494 -20.71 -21.79 -7.28
C ARG A 494 -20.29 -20.41 -7.77
N THR A 495 -20.20 -19.49 -6.84
CA THR A 495 -19.80 -18.12 -7.11
C THR A 495 -18.33 -18.04 -6.69
N LEU A 496 -17.43 -18.15 -7.65
CA LEU A 496 -15.97 -18.09 -7.48
C LEU A 496 -15.40 -17.20 -8.59
N GLY A 497 -14.69 -16.14 -8.21
CA GLY A 497 -14.08 -15.20 -9.16
C GLY A 497 -15.09 -14.28 -9.86
N PRO A 498 -14.77 -13.78 -11.06
CA PRO A 498 -15.62 -12.82 -11.77
C PRO A 498 -16.99 -13.41 -12.16
N VAL A 499 -17.97 -12.56 -12.44
CA VAL A 499 -19.37 -12.97 -12.68
C VAL A 499 -19.48 -14.00 -13.81
N GLU A 500 -18.61 -13.92 -14.82
CA GLU A 500 -18.55 -14.82 -15.96
C GLU A 500 -18.11 -16.25 -15.61
N SER A 501 -17.43 -16.44 -14.48
CA SER A 501 -17.01 -17.75 -13.98
C SER A 501 -17.98 -18.36 -12.97
N TRP A 502 -19.12 -17.72 -12.70
CA TRP A 502 -20.13 -18.28 -11.82
C TRP A 502 -20.88 -19.43 -12.49
N GLU A 503 -21.01 -20.55 -11.76
CA GLU A 503 -21.58 -21.78 -12.30
C GLU A 503 -22.82 -22.21 -11.52
N LEU A 504 -23.90 -22.51 -12.24
CA LEU A 504 -25.09 -23.13 -11.66
C LEU A 504 -24.80 -24.60 -11.34
N VAL A 505 -25.02 -24.99 -10.10
CA VAL A 505 -24.74 -26.34 -9.58
C VAL A 505 -26.02 -27.17 -9.51
N ALA A 506 -27.10 -26.59 -9.00
CA ALA A 506 -28.40 -27.24 -8.87
C ALA A 506 -29.54 -26.22 -8.88
N GLU A 507 -30.73 -26.65 -9.32
CA GLU A 507 -31.96 -25.87 -9.28
C GLU A 507 -33.10 -26.76 -8.77
N LEU A 508 -33.91 -26.23 -7.85
CA LEU A 508 -35.09 -26.92 -7.31
C LEU A 508 -36.28 -25.97 -7.20
N PRO A 509 -37.51 -26.43 -7.52
CA PRO A 509 -38.71 -25.63 -7.32
C PRO A 509 -39.05 -25.50 -5.82
N LEU A 510 -39.63 -24.36 -5.45
CA LEU A 510 -40.25 -24.15 -4.15
C LEU A 510 -41.68 -24.73 -4.14
N ARG A 511 -42.17 -25.10 -2.94
CA ARG A 511 -43.54 -25.61 -2.81
C ARG A 511 -44.55 -24.49 -3.08
N PRO A 512 -45.65 -24.77 -3.79
CA PRO A 512 -46.71 -23.77 -4.00
C PRO A 512 -47.34 -23.35 -2.67
N ASN A 513 -47.73 -22.08 -2.56
CA ASN A 513 -48.46 -21.59 -1.40
C ASN A 513 -49.80 -22.36 -1.25
N PRO A 514 -50.18 -22.75 0.00
CA PRO A 514 -51.39 -23.52 0.27
C PRO A 514 -52.70 -22.77 -0.02
#